data_AF-A0AA47E4R4-F1
#
_entry.id   AF-A0AA47E4R4-F1
#
_cell.length_a   1.000
_cell.length_b   1.000
_cell.length_c   1.000
_cell.angle_alpha   90.00
_cell.angle_beta   90.00
_cell.angle_gamma   90.00
#
_symmetry.space_group_name_H-M   'P 1'
#
loop_
_entity.id
_entity.type
_entity.pdbx_description
1 polymer ?
#
loop_
_entity_poly.entity_id
_entity_poly.type
_entity_poly.pdbx_seq_one_letter_code
_entity_poly.pdbx_strand_id
1 'polypeptide(L)'
;MKLQFLDISGNQKALEIADFLWGKAPAINGTDLSRDEILQELHRRNPGKQYCLVKKWTLVELDMSDEARQQIEADGFVARLIHANEVVEDSAGRFPPGYWVRSSLQQKYDGDGFFETKSTIYVLLGGGRHKKVRDDIVYSIRP
;
A
#
# COMPACT_ATOMS: atom_id res chain seq x y z
N MET A 1 1.03 -37.94 -30.04
CA MET A 1 0.07 -36.97 -29.46
C MET A 1 0.77 -36.29 -28.29
N LYS A 2 1.36 -35.11 -28.49
CA LYS A 2 1.96 -34.32 -27.40
C LYS A 2 0.81 -33.59 -26.71
N LEU A 3 0.51 -33.95 -25.46
CA LEU A 3 -0.28 -33.08 -24.59
C LEU A 3 0.51 -31.77 -24.45
N GLN A 4 -0.04 -30.68 -24.96
CA GLN A 4 0.40 -29.35 -24.58
C GLN A 4 0.06 -29.22 -23.09
N PHE A 5 1.08 -29.28 -22.24
CA PHE A 5 0.98 -28.79 -20.89
C PHE A 5 0.54 -27.33 -21.00
N LEU A 6 -0.72 -27.04 -20.70
CA LEU A 6 -1.19 -25.69 -20.43
C LEU A 6 -0.18 -25.07 -19.46
N ASP A 7 0.29 -23.86 -19.72
CA ASP A 7 1.18 -23.14 -18.83
C ASP A 7 0.45 -22.84 -17.50
N ILE A 8 0.50 -23.81 -16.58
CA ILE A 8 -0.15 -23.75 -15.26
C ILE A 8 0.46 -22.61 -14.44
N SER A 9 1.71 -22.22 -14.72
CA SER A 9 2.45 -21.19 -13.97
C SER A 9 1.92 -19.78 -14.21
N GLY A 10 1.60 -19.44 -15.47
CA GLY A 10 1.00 -18.16 -15.82
C GLY A 10 -0.39 -17.96 -15.22
N ASN A 11 -1.18 -19.05 -15.14
CA ASN A 11 -2.50 -19.03 -14.53
C ASN A 11 -2.41 -18.83 -13.00
N GLN A 12 -1.46 -19.50 -12.34
CA GLN A 12 -1.27 -19.37 -10.89
C GLN A 12 -0.89 -17.95 -10.48
N LYS A 13 0.07 -17.31 -11.18
CA LYS A 13 0.47 -15.94 -10.85
C LYS A 13 -0.67 -14.94 -11.07
N ALA A 14 -1.47 -15.11 -12.12
CA ALA A 14 -2.65 -14.28 -12.37
C ALA A 14 -3.70 -14.42 -11.26
N LEU A 15 -3.91 -15.63 -10.74
CA LEU A 15 -4.81 -15.87 -9.61
C LEU A 15 -4.30 -15.21 -8.33
N GLU A 16 -3.00 -15.25 -8.06
CA GLU A 16 -2.40 -14.58 -6.90
C GLU A 16 -2.50 -13.05 -7.01
N ILE A 17 -2.32 -12.47 -8.21
CA ILE A 17 -2.55 -11.04 -8.46
C ILE A 17 -4.03 -10.70 -8.23
N ALA A 18 -4.95 -11.52 -8.74
CA ALA A 18 -6.38 -11.31 -8.56
C ALA A 18 -6.79 -11.39 -7.08
N ASP A 19 -6.26 -12.37 -6.34
CA ASP A 19 -6.48 -12.49 -4.91
C ASP A 19 -5.89 -11.29 -4.16
N PHE A 20 -4.71 -10.79 -4.53
CA PHE A 20 -4.15 -9.58 -3.94
C PHE A 20 -5.09 -8.38 -4.12
N LEU A 21 -5.57 -8.12 -5.34
CA LEU A 21 -6.37 -6.95 -5.67
C LEU A 21 -7.82 -7.03 -5.14
N TRP A 22 -8.46 -8.20 -5.24
CA TRP A 22 -9.90 -8.37 -5.01
C TRP A 22 -10.27 -9.44 -3.98
N GLY A 23 -9.31 -10.28 -3.57
CA GLY A 23 -9.52 -11.30 -2.56
C GLY A 23 -9.95 -10.74 -1.21
N LYS A 24 -10.64 -11.55 -0.42
CA LYS A 24 -11.10 -11.18 0.92
C LYS A 24 -9.90 -11.02 1.86
N ALA A 25 -9.99 -10.12 2.83
CA ALA A 25 -9.00 -9.94 3.86
C ALA A 25 -9.62 -9.30 5.11
N PRO A 26 -8.98 -9.46 6.29
CA PRO A 26 -9.40 -8.76 7.50
C PRO A 26 -9.54 -7.26 7.26
N ALA A 27 -10.68 -6.72 7.67
CA ALA A 27 -10.91 -5.28 7.66
C ALA A 27 -10.12 -4.63 8.78
N ILE A 28 -9.50 -3.50 8.47
CA ILE A 28 -8.84 -2.62 9.44
C ILE A 28 -9.31 -1.20 9.21
N ASN A 29 -9.30 -0.38 10.26
CA ASN A 29 -9.73 1.00 10.15
C ASN A 29 -8.53 1.91 9.86
N GLY A 30 -8.79 2.97 9.11
CA GLY A 30 -7.90 4.09 8.94
C GLY A 30 -8.39 5.22 9.83
N THR A 31 -8.40 6.43 9.29
CA THR A 31 -8.93 7.60 9.98
C THR A 31 -10.31 7.98 9.47
N ASP A 32 -11.17 8.39 10.40
CA ASP A 32 -12.48 9.02 10.13
C ASP A 32 -12.45 10.53 10.43
N LEU A 33 -11.25 11.10 10.63
CA LEU A 33 -11.05 12.53 10.84
C LEU A 33 -11.59 13.34 9.66
N SER A 34 -12.11 14.53 9.97
CA SER A 34 -12.48 15.52 8.97
C SER A 34 -11.26 16.04 8.22
N ARG A 35 -11.48 16.70 7.08
CA ARG A 35 -10.39 17.28 6.28
C ARG A 35 -9.55 18.28 7.09
N ASP A 36 -10.19 19.12 7.90
CA ASP A 36 -9.49 20.11 8.70
C ASP A 36 -8.63 19.46 9.79
N GLU A 37 -9.15 18.43 10.47
CA GLU A 37 -8.38 17.64 11.44
C GLU A 37 -7.21 16.90 10.77
N ILE A 38 -7.41 16.35 9.57
CA ILE A 38 -6.34 15.73 8.78
C ILE A 38 -5.23 16.74 8.49
N LEU A 39 -5.58 17.94 8.02
CA LEU A 39 -4.59 18.98 7.71
C LEU A 39 -3.84 19.45 8.96
N GLN A 40 -4.53 19.58 10.10
CA GLN A 40 -3.89 19.88 11.38
C GLN A 40 -2.91 18.78 11.80
N GLU A 41 -3.29 17.51 11.64
CA GLU A 41 -2.45 16.37 12.02
C GLU A 41 -1.24 16.21 11.09
N LEU A 42 -1.43 16.44 9.78
CA LEU A 42 -0.33 16.50 8.81
C LEU A 42 0.67 17.60 9.16
N HIS A 43 0.17 18.78 9.51
CA HIS A 43 1.01 19.89 9.97
C HIS A 43 1.76 19.54 11.26
N ARG A 44 1.10 18.89 12.23
CA ARG A 44 1.72 18.46 13.50
C ARG A 44 2.84 17.43 13.28
N ARG A 45 2.67 16.52 12.32
CA ARG A 45 3.67 15.47 12.01
C ARG A 45 4.86 16.02 11.25
N ASN A 46 4.62 16.65 10.11
CA ASN A 46 5.67 17.19 9.26
C ASN A 46 5.10 18.23 8.27
N PRO A 47 5.16 19.54 8.58
CA PRO A 47 4.58 20.60 7.75
C PRO A 47 5.06 20.63 6.30
N GLY A 48 6.27 20.14 6.02
CA GLY A 48 6.88 20.19 4.68
C GLY A 48 6.75 18.89 3.89
N LYS A 49 6.23 17.82 4.49
CA LYS A 49 6.11 16.51 3.82
C LYS A 49 4.85 16.47 2.99
N GLN A 50 4.97 15.97 1.78
CA GLN A 50 3.82 15.79 0.89
C GLN A 50 2.88 14.74 1.49
N TYR A 51 1.59 14.87 1.20
CA TYR A 51 0.57 13.90 1.58
C TYR A 51 -0.26 13.43 0.38
N CYS A 52 -0.84 12.24 0.52
CA CYS A 52 -1.77 11.64 -0.42
C CYS A 52 -2.94 11.01 0.34
N LEU A 53 -4.15 11.55 0.17
CA LEU A 53 -5.38 10.99 0.75
C LEU A 53 -5.87 9.86 -0.14
N VAL A 54 -6.13 8.70 0.44
CA VAL A 54 -6.53 7.50 -0.29
C VAL A 54 -7.71 6.79 0.34
N LYS A 55 -8.51 6.14 -0.50
CA LYS A 55 -9.63 5.26 -0.13
C LYS A 55 -9.41 3.87 -0.70
N LYS A 56 -10.22 2.90 -0.23
CA LYS A 56 -10.18 1.49 -0.70
C LYS A 56 -8.75 0.94 -0.64
N TRP A 57 -8.09 1.20 0.47
CA TRP A 57 -6.68 0.93 0.66
C TRP A 57 -6.47 -0.44 1.31
N THR A 58 -5.29 -1.01 1.06
CA THR A 58 -4.81 -2.26 1.63
C THR A 58 -3.42 -2.00 2.19
N LEU A 59 -3.24 -2.23 3.49
CA LEU A 59 -1.92 -2.38 4.10
C LEU A 59 -1.39 -3.75 3.71
N VAL A 60 -0.25 -3.76 3.03
CA VAL A 60 0.37 -4.96 2.50
C VAL A 60 1.64 -5.23 3.28
N GLU A 61 1.70 -6.35 3.97
CA GLU A 61 2.94 -6.92 4.52
C GLU A 61 3.58 -7.80 3.45
N LEU A 62 4.84 -7.50 3.11
CA LEU A 62 5.55 -8.24 2.07
C LEU A 62 6.09 -9.55 2.64
N ASP A 63 5.69 -10.66 2.02
CA ASP A 63 6.26 -11.97 2.29
C ASP A 63 7.53 -12.14 1.46
N MET A 64 8.68 -12.04 2.12
CA MET A 64 10.01 -12.08 1.54
C MET A 64 10.98 -12.75 2.51
N SER A 65 12.18 -13.08 2.02
CA SER A 65 13.21 -13.74 2.84
C SER A 65 13.64 -12.86 4.02
N ASP A 66 14.17 -13.51 5.06
CA ASP A 66 14.61 -12.80 6.26
C ASP A 66 15.80 -11.89 5.97
N GLU A 67 16.69 -12.25 5.05
CA GLU A 67 17.82 -11.42 4.63
C GLU A 67 17.33 -10.13 3.97
N ALA A 68 16.34 -10.21 3.07
CA ALA A 68 15.76 -9.05 2.42
C ALA A 68 15.04 -8.15 3.44
N ARG A 69 14.31 -8.73 4.39
CA ARG A 69 13.64 -7.99 5.47
C ARG A 69 14.65 -7.28 6.37
N GLN A 70 15.72 -7.95 6.78
CA GLN A 70 16.77 -7.36 7.61
C GLN A 70 17.47 -6.19 6.92
N GLN A 71 17.70 -6.28 5.60
CA GLN A 71 18.26 -5.17 4.85
C GLN A 71 17.32 -3.95 4.83
N ILE A 72 16.02 -4.17 4.60
CA ILE A 72 14.99 -3.11 4.67
C ILE A 72 14.96 -2.45 6.05
N GLU A 73 15.04 -3.26 7.12
CA GLU A 73 15.06 -2.78 8.50
C GLU A 73 16.33 -2.00 8.83
N ALA A 74 17.49 -2.46 8.36
CA ALA A 74 18.76 -1.75 8.50
C ALA A 74 18.75 -0.37 7.83
N ASP A 75 17.98 -0.22 6.74
CA ASP A 75 17.77 1.05 6.03
C ASP A 75 16.70 1.95 6.71
N GLY A 76 16.14 1.51 7.83
CA GLY A 76 15.16 2.27 8.63
C GLY A 76 13.73 2.19 8.10
N PHE A 77 13.39 1.11 7.38
CA PHE A 77 12.06 0.87 6.85
C PHE A 77 11.46 -0.44 7.39
N VAL A 78 10.18 -0.63 7.16
CA VAL A 78 9.48 -1.90 7.39
C VAL A 78 8.99 -2.42 6.04
N ALA A 79 9.03 -3.74 5.84
CA ALA A 79 8.57 -4.43 4.62
C ALA A 79 7.03 -4.41 4.48
N ARG A 80 6.45 -3.22 4.57
CA ARG A 80 5.03 -2.93 4.42
C ARG A 80 4.84 -1.77 3.46
N LEU A 81 3.74 -1.78 2.70
CA LEU A 81 3.35 -0.68 1.81
C LEU A 81 1.84 -0.54 1.73
N ILE A 82 1.38 0.56 1.17
CA ILE A 82 -0.02 0.82 0.87
C ILE A 82 -0.27 0.58 -0.61
N HIS A 83 -1.30 -0.21 -0.91
CA HIS A 83 -1.95 -0.24 -2.20
C HIS A 83 -3.35 0.34 -2.06
N ALA A 84 -3.67 1.40 -2.80
CA ALA A 84 -4.99 2.01 -2.79
C ALA A 84 -5.57 2.08 -4.20
N ASN A 85 -6.86 1.75 -4.31
CA ASN A 85 -7.58 1.78 -5.58
C ASN A 85 -8.14 3.18 -5.92
N GLU A 86 -8.00 4.15 -5.02
CA GLU A 86 -8.57 5.47 -5.18
C GLU A 86 -7.74 6.53 -4.43
N VAL A 87 -7.09 7.41 -5.18
CA VAL A 87 -6.53 8.67 -4.72
C VAL A 87 -7.66 9.69 -4.65
N VAL A 88 -7.81 10.34 -3.50
CA VAL A 88 -8.76 11.44 -3.32
C VAL A 88 -8.08 12.77 -3.61
N GLU A 89 -6.87 12.95 -3.08
CA GLU A 89 -6.09 14.17 -3.21
C GLU A 89 -4.59 13.83 -3.07
N ASP A 90 -3.75 14.36 -3.96
CA ASP A 90 -2.29 14.28 -3.83
C ASP A 90 -1.71 15.69 -3.86
N SER A 91 -1.16 16.13 -2.73
CA SER A 91 -0.56 17.47 -2.58
C SER A 91 0.58 17.76 -3.55
N ALA A 92 1.29 16.72 -4.00
CA ALA A 92 2.38 16.83 -4.96
C ALA A 92 1.93 16.75 -6.43
N GLY A 93 0.64 16.53 -6.70
CA GLY A 93 0.08 16.47 -8.05
C GLY A 93 0.60 15.31 -8.91
N ARG A 94 1.09 14.22 -8.30
CA ARG A 94 1.66 13.06 -9.00
C ARG A 94 0.58 12.14 -9.55
N PHE A 95 -0.56 12.07 -8.85
CA PHE A 95 -1.67 11.17 -9.18
C PHE A 95 -2.99 11.97 -9.28
N PRO A 96 -3.73 11.85 -10.39
CA PRO A 96 -5.06 12.45 -10.49
C PRO A 96 -6.06 11.79 -9.52
N PRO A 97 -7.08 12.53 -9.04
CA PRO A 97 -8.17 11.93 -8.28
C PRO A 97 -8.83 10.75 -9.03
N GLY A 98 -9.16 9.68 -8.30
CA GLY A 98 -9.74 8.45 -8.83
C GLY A 98 -8.74 7.42 -9.35
N TYR A 99 -7.46 7.76 -9.47
CA TYR A 99 -6.41 6.80 -9.84
C TYR A 99 -6.03 5.90 -8.66
N TRP A 100 -5.37 4.78 -8.97
CA TRP A 100 -4.78 3.91 -7.96
C TRP A 100 -3.34 4.34 -7.65
N VAL A 101 -2.82 3.90 -6.50
CA VAL A 101 -1.42 4.14 -6.12
C VAL A 101 -0.87 2.97 -5.32
N ARG A 102 0.42 2.67 -5.52
CA ARG A 102 1.23 1.86 -4.60
C ARG A 102 2.32 2.73 -4.00
N SER A 103 2.36 2.81 -2.67
CA SER A 103 3.41 3.54 -1.97
C SER A 103 4.77 2.84 -2.08
N SER A 104 5.82 3.54 -1.70
CA SER A 104 7.07 2.90 -1.28
C SER A 104 6.91 2.26 0.11
N LEU A 105 7.99 1.67 0.62
CA LEU A 105 8.02 1.02 1.93
C LEU A 105 7.71 1.98 3.09
N GLN A 106 7.13 1.41 4.14
CA GLN A 106 6.80 2.05 5.39
C GLN A 106 8.07 2.59 6.06
N GLN A 107 8.07 3.87 6.38
CA GLN A 107 9.00 4.48 7.32
C GLN A 107 8.42 4.51 8.73
N LYS A 108 7.13 4.87 8.86
CA LYS A 108 6.43 4.94 10.15
C LYS A 108 4.94 4.68 9.98
N TYR A 109 4.33 3.94 10.89
CA TYR A 109 2.88 3.77 10.96
C TYR A 109 2.44 3.26 12.33
N ASP A 110 1.58 4.03 13.01
CA ASP A 110 1.13 3.75 14.38
C ASP A 110 -0.31 3.18 14.42
N GLY A 111 -0.90 2.85 13.27
CA GLY A 111 -2.27 2.31 13.19
C GLY A 111 -3.39 3.36 13.22
N ASP A 112 -3.04 4.64 13.14
CA ASP A 112 -3.92 5.82 13.26
C ASP A 112 -4.44 6.36 11.91
N GLY A 113 -4.16 5.65 10.81
CA GLY A 113 -4.51 6.07 9.46
C GLY A 113 -3.50 7.00 8.78
N PHE A 114 -2.34 7.30 9.39
CA PHE A 114 -1.29 8.12 8.78
C PHE A 114 -0.04 7.28 8.50
N PHE A 115 0.00 6.66 7.33
CA PHE A 115 1.10 5.80 6.89
C PHE A 115 2.20 6.63 6.24
N GLU A 116 3.38 6.67 6.85
CA GLU A 116 4.50 7.46 6.36
C GLU A 116 5.47 6.61 5.56
N THR A 117 5.84 7.14 4.39
CA THR A 117 7.02 6.74 3.63
C THR A 117 8.12 7.79 3.80
N LYS A 118 9.27 7.62 3.14
CA LYS A 118 10.37 8.61 3.19
C LYS A 118 9.91 10.02 2.82
N SER A 119 9.07 10.18 1.80
CA SER A 119 8.71 11.50 1.24
C SER A 119 7.23 11.85 1.32
N THR A 120 6.36 10.89 1.66
CA THR A 120 4.90 11.08 1.60
C THR A 120 4.19 10.48 2.80
N ILE A 121 3.22 11.20 3.34
CA ILE A 121 2.24 10.69 4.31
C ILE A 121 0.98 10.26 3.55
N TYR A 122 0.68 8.97 3.53
CA TYR A 122 -0.58 8.44 2.99
C TYR A 122 -1.63 8.49 4.09
N VAL A 123 -2.69 9.27 3.87
CA VAL A 123 -3.82 9.37 4.79
C VAL A 123 -4.87 8.36 4.35
N LEU A 124 -5.04 7.33 5.18
CA LEU A 124 -5.86 6.16 4.92
C LEU A 124 -7.29 6.44 5.39
N LEU A 125 -8.18 6.80 4.45
CA LEU A 125 -9.54 7.21 4.80
C LEU A 125 -10.47 6.01 4.96
N GLY A 126 -11.22 5.99 6.06
CA GLY A 126 -12.20 4.95 6.37
C GLY A 126 -11.60 3.55 6.43
N GLY A 127 -12.43 2.54 6.16
CA GLY A 127 -12.03 1.13 6.20
C GLY A 127 -11.07 0.73 5.08
N GLY A 128 -10.07 -0.09 5.44
CA GLY A 128 -9.14 -0.76 4.56
C GLY A 128 -9.01 -2.25 4.86
N ARG A 129 -7.97 -2.87 4.33
CA ARG A 129 -7.68 -4.30 4.51
C ARG A 129 -6.22 -4.52 4.88
N HIS A 130 -5.94 -5.62 5.59
CA HIS A 130 -4.57 -6.08 5.83
C HIS A 130 -4.31 -7.38 5.09
N LYS A 131 -3.23 -7.44 4.29
CA LYS A 131 -2.82 -8.65 3.57
C LYS A 131 -1.33 -8.90 3.72
N LYS A 132 -0.95 -10.17 3.87
CA LYS A 132 0.42 -10.64 3.67
C LYS A 132 0.55 -11.22 2.26
N VAL A 133 1.46 -10.71 1.45
CA VAL A 133 1.54 -11.02 0.01
C VAL A 133 3.00 -11.10 -0.42
N ARG A 134 3.35 -12.08 -1.27
CA ARG A 134 4.70 -12.15 -1.83
C ARG A 134 5.06 -10.88 -2.57
N ASP A 135 6.28 -10.42 -2.35
CA ASP A 135 6.80 -9.20 -2.96
C ASP A 135 6.75 -9.24 -4.51
N ASP A 136 7.05 -10.39 -5.11
CA ASP A 136 7.01 -10.59 -6.57
C ASP A 136 5.60 -10.38 -7.18
N ILE A 137 4.54 -10.60 -6.40
CA ILE A 137 3.15 -10.34 -6.79
C ILE A 137 2.84 -8.85 -6.66
N VAL A 138 3.17 -8.24 -5.53
CA VAL A 138 2.92 -6.81 -5.28
C VAL A 138 3.68 -5.93 -6.28
N TYR A 139 4.91 -6.31 -6.63
CA TYR A 139 5.75 -5.58 -7.58
C TYR A 139 5.44 -5.87 -9.05
N SER A 140 4.66 -6.92 -9.35
CA SER A 140 4.19 -7.19 -10.72
C SER A 140 3.18 -6.15 -11.23
N ILE A 141 2.47 -5.49 -10.30
CA ILE A 141 1.56 -4.39 -10.63
C ILE A 141 2.38 -3.12 -10.78
N ARG A 142 2.43 -2.59 -12.00
CA ARG A 142 3.20 -1.39 -12.35
C ARG A 142 2.26 -0.18 -12.45
N PRO A 143 2.54 0.93 -11.75
CA PRO A 143 1.89 2.23 -11.94
C PRO A 143 1.95 2.70 -13.39
#